data_AF-A0A3N1V651-F1
#
_entry.id   AF-A0A3N1V651-F1
#
_cell.length_a   1.000
_cell.length_b   1.000
_cell.length_c   1.000
_cell.angle_alpha   90.00
_cell.angle_beta   90.00
_cell.angle_gamma   90.00
#
_symmetry.space_group_name_H-M   'P 1'
#
loop_
_entity.id
_entity.type
_entity.pdbx_description
1 polymer ?
#
loop_
_entity_poly.entity_id
_entity_poly.type
_entity_poly.pdbx_seq_one_letter_code
_entity_poly.pdbx_strand_id
1 'polypeptide(L)'
;MREKGQRWKASRKDGFHVLRHTYASVILEAGESVVTLARWLGHSSPTITLDHYAHFMPEAGGKGRAGIDSLLGTVPEYVPEALVSSHGRI
;
A
#
# COMPACT_ATOMS: atom_id res chain seq x y z
N MET A 1 -1.38 -41.41 0.63
CA MET A 1 -0.27 -41.72 -0.32
C MET A 1 -0.59 -41.04 -1.65
N ARG A 2 0.31 -40.21 -2.19
CA ARG A 2 0.15 -39.65 -3.55
C ARG A 2 0.68 -40.65 -4.57
N GLU A 3 -0.11 -40.96 -5.59
CA GLU A 3 0.27 -41.91 -6.66
C GLU A 3 1.51 -41.42 -7.43
N LYS A 4 2.48 -42.34 -7.60
CA LYS A 4 3.68 -42.14 -8.40
C LYS A 4 3.29 -42.06 -9.89
N GLY A 5 3.31 -40.86 -10.48
CA GLY A 5 3.16 -40.74 -11.94
C GLY A 5 2.62 -39.42 -12.48
N GLN A 6 2.03 -38.56 -11.64
CA GLN A 6 1.51 -37.27 -12.12
C GLN A 6 2.67 -36.27 -12.26
N ARG A 7 3.13 -36.06 -13.51
CA ARG A 7 4.10 -35.03 -13.84
C ARG A 7 3.41 -33.67 -13.70
N TRP A 8 3.91 -32.80 -12.81
CA TRP A 8 3.38 -31.44 -12.64
C TRP A 8 3.30 -30.74 -14.00
N LYS A 9 2.08 -30.43 -14.45
CA LYS A 9 1.87 -29.69 -15.69
C LYS A 9 2.16 -28.23 -15.37
N ALA A 10 3.37 -27.77 -15.68
CA ALA A 10 3.75 -26.38 -15.49
C ALA A 10 2.73 -25.48 -16.20
N SER A 11 1.94 -24.75 -15.42
CA SER A 11 1.01 -23.77 -15.92
C SER A 11 1.83 -22.56 -16.33
N ARG A 12 2.11 -22.37 -17.62
CA ARG A 12 2.86 -21.19 -18.10
C ARG A 12 2.21 -19.89 -17.64
N LYS A 13 0.87 -19.88 -17.51
CA LYS A 13 0.09 -18.73 -17.04
C LYS A 13 0.32 -18.41 -15.55
N ASP A 14 0.53 -19.41 -14.69
CA ASP A 14 0.63 -19.24 -13.22
C ASP A 14 2.04 -19.52 -12.69
N GLY A 15 3.05 -19.59 -13.55
CA GLY A 15 4.42 -19.98 -13.18
C GLY A 15 5.11 -18.93 -12.29
N PHE A 16 6.19 -18.32 -12.78
CA PHE A 16 6.92 -17.30 -12.02
C PHE A 16 6.09 -16.06 -11.67
N HIS A 17 4.93 -15.88 -12.30
CA HIS A 17 3.97 -14.82 -11.97
C HIS A 17 3.51 -14.89 -10.52
N VAL A 18 3.25 -16.08 -9.98
CA VAL A 18 2.82 -16.21 -8.57
C VAL A 18 3.93 -15.75 -7.63
N LEU A 19 5.18 -16.12 -7.90
CA LEU A 19 6.32 -15.66 -7.09
C LEU A 19 6.46 -14.13 -7.13
N ARG A 20 6.29 -13.53 -8.32
CA ARG A 20 6.30 -12.07 -8.46
C ARG A 20 5.18 -11.41 -7.67
N HIS A 21 3.99 -11.98 -7.68
CA HIS A 21 2.86 -11.50 -6.89
C HIS A 21 3.13 -11.60 -5.38
N THR A 22 3.65 -12.74 -4.92
CA THR A 22 4.01 -12.93 -3.50
C THR A 22 5.10 -11.95 -3.04
N TYR A 23 6.12 -11.73 -3.87
CA TYR A 23 7.17 -10.76 -3.55
C TYR A 23 6.60 -9.33 -3.44
N ALA A 24 5.81 -8.91 -4.42
CA ALA A 24 5.21 -7.60 -4.44
C ALA A 24 4.25 -7.37 -3.26
N SER A 25 3.43 -8.36 -2.89
CA SER A 25 2.50 -8.24 -1.78
C SER A 25 3.22 -8.04 -0.45
N VAL A 26 4.25 -8.84 -0.15
CA VAL A 26 5.02 -8.74 1.11
C VAL A 26 5.72 -7.39 1.24
N ILE A 27 6.31 -6.89 0.16
CA ILE A 27 7.03 -5.61 0.16
C ILE A 27 6.07 -4.43 0.37
N LEU A 28 4.89 -4.44 -0.26
CA LEU A 28 3.90 -3.38 -0.09
C LEU A 28 3.23 -3.42 1.28
N GLU A 29 2.99 -4.62 1.82
CA GLU A 29 2.46 -4.77 3.18
C GLU A 29 3.46 -4.24 4.23
N ALA A 30 4.77 -4.37 4.00
CA ALA A 30 5.79 -3.71 4.83
C ALA A 30 5.80 -2.17 4.71
N GLY A 31 5.03 -1.61 3.76
CA GLY A 31 4.86 -0.19 3.55
C GLY A 31 6.00 0.46 2.76
N GLU A 32 6.63 -0.28 1.85
CA GLU A 32 7.56 0.24 0.84
C GLU A 32 6.82 1.06 -0.22
N SER A 33 7.54 1.95 -0.90
CA SER A 33 6.95 2.77 -1.97
C SER A 33 6.63 1.94 -3.22
N VAL A 34 5.42 2.12 -3.76
CA VAL A 34 4.99 1.55 -5.06
C VAL A 34 5.95 1.91 -6.18
N VAL A 35 6.52 3.12 -6.15
CA VAL A 35 7.48 3.59 -7.15
C VAL A 35 8.80 2.82 -7.05
N THR A 36 9.29 2.59 -5.82
CA THR A 36 10.49 1.78 -5.57
C THR A 36 10.28 0.36 -6.05
N LEU A 37 9.18 -0.28 -5.65
CA LEU A 37 8.84 -1.63 -6.07
C LEU A 37 8.70 -1.73 -7.60
N ALA A 38 8.05 -0.76 -8.25
CA ALA A 38 7.92 -0.73 -9.71
C ALA A 38 9.29 -0.75 -10.41
N ARG A 39 10.29 -0.03 -9.88
CA ARG A 39 11.66 -0.02 -10.43
C ARG A 39 12.35 -1.37 -10.22
N TRP A 40 12.24 -1.99 -9.04
CA TRP A 40 12.79 -3.33 -8.80
C TRP A 40 12.17 -4.40 -9.69
N LEU A 41 10.87 -4.28 -9.94
CA LEU A 41 10.14 -5.16 -10.85
C LEU A 41 10.41 -4.85 -12.33
N GLY A 42 11.11 -3.77 -12.67
CA GLY A 42 11.38 -3.37 -14.05
C GLY A 42 10.14 -2.91 -14.81
N HIS A 43 9.13 -2.38 -14.13
CA HIS A 43 7.96 -1.80 -14.78
C HIS A 43 8.31 -0.46 -15.44
N SER A 44 7.85 -0.27 -16.67
CA SER A 44 7.99 0.99 -17.40
C SER A 44 7.22 2.14 -16.76
N SER A 45 6.18 1.82 -15.97
CA SER A 45 5.40 2.79 -15.20
C SER A 45 5.00 2.21 -13.84
N PRO A 46 5.03 3.00 -12.75
CA PRO A 46 4.47 2.63 -11.46
C PRO A 46 2.98 2.29 -11.51
N THR A 47 2.22 2.82 -12.49
CA THR A 47 0.81 2.50 -12.69
C THR A 47 0.59 1.00 -12.84
N ILE A 48 1.49 0.28 -13.53
CA ILE A 48 1.41 -1.17 -13.68
C ILE A 48 1.43 -1.88 -12.31
N THR A 49 2.28 -1.42 -11.39
CA THR A 49 2.32 -1.95 -10.03
C THR A 49 1.04 -1.57 -9.27
N LEU A 50 0.59 -0.33 -9.41
CA LEU A 50 -0.60 0.17 -8.72
C LEU A 50 -1.86 -0.61 -9.12
N ASP A 51 -2.06 -0.81 -10.42
CA ASP A 51 -3.21 -1.54 -10.99
C ASP A 51 -3.31 -2.97 -10.43
N HIS A 52 -2.17 -3.62 -10.18
CA HIS A 52 -2.13 -4.99 -9.69
C HIS A 52 -2.10 -5.13 -8.17
N TYR A 53 -1.56 -4.15 -7.43
CA TYR A 53 -1.20 -4.34 -6.03
C TYR A 53 -1.73 -3.28 -5.06
N ALA A 54 -2.49 -2.28 -5.50
CA ALA A 54 -3.03 -1.24 -4.62
C ALA A 54 -3.79 -1.78 -3.39
N HIS A 55 -4.40 -2.96 -3.50
CA HIS A 55 -5.13 -3.61 -2.42
C HIS A 55 -4.24 -4.11 -1.26
N PHE A 56 -2.93 -4.28 -1.47
CA PHE A 56 -1.97 -4.62 -0.41
C PHE A 56 -1.46 -3.40 0.36
N MET A 57 -2.03 -2.22 0.11
CA MET A 57 -1.69 -0.99 0.81
C MET A 57 -2.84 -0.50 1.70
N PRO A 58 -3.43 -1.35 2.57
CA PRO A 58 -4.38 -0.84 3.56
C PRO A 58 -3.62 0.15 4.46
N GLU A 59 -4.21 1.31 4.71
CA GLU A 59 -3.59 2.38 5.53
C GLU A 59 -2.30 3.01 4.95
N ALA A 60 -2.14 3.11 3.63
CA ALA A 60 -1.08 3.97 3.04
C ALA A 60 -1.14 5.45 3.52
N GLY A 61 -2.28 5.87 4.07
CA GLY A 61 -2.47 7.18 4.69
C GLY A 61 -1.98 7.29 6.13
N GLY A 62 -1.78 6.19 6.88
CA GLY A 62 -1.46 6.23 8.32
C GLY A 62 -0.12 6.88 8.61
N LYS A 63 0.94 6.52 7.87
CA LYS A 63 2.27 7.16 7.97
C LYS A 63 2.22 8.63 7.54
N GLY A 64 1.46 8.95 6.50
CA GLY A 64 1.27 10.32 6.03
C GLY A 64 0.56 11.18 7.07
N ARG A 65 -0.51 10.65 7.67
CA ARG A 65 -1.27 11.30 8.75
C ARG A 65 -0.40 11.56 9.97
N ALA A 66 0.34 10.55 10.44
CA ALA A 66 1.27 10.72 11.55
C ALA A 66 2.36 11.77 11.25
N GLY A 67 2.84 11.84 10.01
CA GLY A 67 3.80 12.87 9.58
C GLY A 67 3.21 14.28 9.62
N ILE A 68 1.97 14.45 9.14
CA ILE A 68 1.26 15.73 9.19
C ILE A 68 0.92 16.11 10.64
N ASP A 69 0.47 15.17 11.46
CA ASP A 69 0.19 15.41 12.89
C ASP A 69 1.46 15.82 13.65
N SER A 70 2.61 15.24 13.29
CA SER A 70 3.91 15.64 13.85
C SER A 70 4.33 17.05 13.42
N LEU A 71 4.05 17.42 12.16
CA LEU A 71 4.39 18.72 11.60
C LEU A 71 3.50 19.85 12.16
N LEU A 72 2.19 19.59 12.27
CA LEU A 72 1.20 20.59 12.67
C LEU A 72 0.95 20.61 14.19
N GLY A 73 1.44 19.61 14.92
CA GLY A 73 1.04 19.32 16.29
C GLY A 73 -0.30 18.56 16.31
N THR A 74 -0.47 17.67 17.29
CA THR A 74 -1.72 16.94 17.46
C THR A 74 -2.86 17.93 17.69
N VAL A 75 -3.94 17.83 16.90
CA VAL A 75 -5.17 18.57 17.19
C VAL A 75 -5.62 18.15 18.59
N PRO A 76 -5.72 19.06 19.57
CA PRO A 76 -6.11 18.67 20.91
C PRO A 76 -7.50 18.04 20.83
N GLU A 77 -7.67 16.88 21.46
CA GLU A 77 -8.93 16.14 21.55
C GLU A 77 -10.07 17.00 22.13
N TYR A 78 -9.69 18.08 22.81
CA TYR A 78 -10.55 19.16 23.28
C TYR A 78 -10.16 20.50 22.66
N VAL A 79 -11.03 21.06 21.83
CA VAL A 79 -10.96 22.47 21.42
C VAL A 79 -11.88 23.27 22.34
N PRO A 80 -11.35 24.14 23.23
CA PRO A 80 -12.20 24.97 24.07
C PRO A 80 -13.10 25.87 23.22
N GLU A 81 -14.35 26.03 23.66
CA GLU A 81 -15.41 26.80 22.99
C GLU A 81 -14.99 28.25 22.67
N ALA A 82 -14.02 28.79 23.41
CA ALA A 82 -13.41 30.10 23.17
C ALA A 82 -12.58 30.20 21.88
N LEU A 83 -12.09 29.08 21.32
CA LEU A 83 -11.40 29.04 20.02
C LEU A 83 -12.37 28.85 18.84
N VAL A 84 -13.63 28.51 19.14
CA VAL A 84 -14.73 28.49 18.18
C VAL A 84 -15.40 29.86 18.23
N SER A 85 -14.79 30.90 17.63
CA SER A 85 -15.52 32.16 17.51
C SER A 85 -15.20 33.01 16.29
N SER A 86 -16.28 33.62 15.81
CA SER A 86 -16.37 34.92 15.13
C SER A 86 -16.13 35.03 13.62
N HIS A 87 -16.62 34.09 12.80
CA HIS A 87 -17.05 34.51 11.45
C HIS A 87 -18.50 34.97 11.54
N GLY A 88 -18.61 36.26 11.84
CA GLY A 88 -19.84 36.99 12.03
C GLY A 88 -20.76 36.93 10.82
N ARG A 89 -22.05 36.86 11.14
CA ARG A 89 -23.15 37.27 10.27
C ARG A 89 -22.84 38.67 9.72
N ILE A 90 -22.75 38.78 8.40
CA ILE A 90 -23.18 39.96 7.63
C ILE A 90 -24.11 39.47 6.52
#